data_AF-A0A2G8D349-F1
#
_entry.id   AF-A0A2G8D349-F1
#
_cell.length_a   1.000
_cell.length_b   1.000
_cell.length_c   1.000
_cell.angle_alpha   90.00
_cell.angle_beta   90.00
_cell.angle_gamma   90.00
#
_symmetry.space_group_name_H-M   'P 1'
#
loop_
_entity.id
_entity.type
_entity.pdbx_description
1 polymer ?
#
loop_
_entity_poly.entity_id
_entity_poly.type
_entity_poly.pdbx_seq_one_letter_code
_entity_poly.pdbx_strand_id
1 'polypeptide(L)'
;MTTDRTGVPDPSNAPGAMRGALSSDVARARRAALWVGVWAPLIMVALGVLLQILWIPRLPDPIATHWGGSGGPDGFSDPWSNILFFAITGVGMTLIFAVILLIPRGRRTGFPVWSSASRLLAVFGAATIVFISVLIAGLVQIQLDVADARTVGTVAGPMVIALLSAVAAGVLGWFAQPKVTVAAPASADSEPFPLSEHERAVWIGRSLPNAGYRWFAGIMVALMLILCVSSLVAQFPGWWYLALVGALVSVLIVTTIGFRVRIDAAGLEARSMLGWPVVRVHAADIDRVAASEINPLGEFGGWGVRWMPGRFGIVLRTGPGIVVTRRSGSIFGITVDDAETGAAVLAAAARSAGTGTGPGTDAGSEGAR
;
A
#
# COMPACT_ATOMS: atom_id res chain seq x y z
N MET A 1 -4.68 5.98 -38.53
CA MET A 1 -4.42 4.92 -37.53
C MET A 1 -3.04 5.19 -36.96
N THR A 2 -2.94 6.06 -35.97
CA THR A 2 -1.67 6.48 -35.37
C THR A 2 -1.42 5.61 -34.14
N THR A 3 -0.56 4.62 -34.31
CA THR A 3 0.00 3.84 -33.20
C THR A 3 1.02 4.72 -32.47
N ASP A 4 0.82 4.94 -31.17
CA ASP A 4 1.92 5.39 -30.31
C ASP A 4 3.03 4.32 -30.32
N ARG A 5 4.30 4.76 -30.18
CA ARG A 5 5.52 3.95 -30.37
C ARG A 5 5.67 2.74 -29.42
N THR A 6 4.68 2.51 -28.56
CA THR A 6 4.59 1.39 -27.62
C THR A 6 3.70 0.24 -28.09
N GLY A 7 3.00 0.37 -29.24
CA GLY A 7 2.10 -0.67 -29.75
C GLY A 7 0.84 -0.89 -28.89
N VAL A 8 0.60 -0.03 -27.90
CA VAL A 8 -0.60 -0.05 -27.05
C VAL A 8 -1.59 1.00 -27.59
N PRO A 9 -2.79 0.61 -28.03
CA PRO A 9 -3.76 1.57 -28.57
C PRO A 9 -4.22 2.57 -27.51
N ASP A 10 -4.33 3.84 -27.90
CA ASP A 10 -5.01 4.86 -27.10
C ASP A 10 -6.47 4.43 -26.85
N PRO A 11 -6.90 4.28 -25.58
CA PRO A 11 -8.25 3.84 -25.24
C PRO A 11 -9.35 4.78 -25.74
N SER A 12 -9.03 6.04 -26.08
CA SER A 12 -9.99 6.99 -26.67
C SER A 12 -10.37 6.65 -28.12
N ASN A 13 -9.48 5.95 -28.85
CA ASN A 13 -9.65 5.53 -30.24
C ASN A 13 -10.00 4.04 -30.41
N ALA A 14 -10.28 3.34 -29.32
CA ALA A 14 -10.65 1.93 -29.33
C ALA A 14 -12.08 1.72 -29.89
N PRO A 15 -12.28 0.82 -30.88
CA PRO A 15 -13.61 0.44 -31.36
C PRO A 15 -14.51 0.00 -30.20
N GLY A 16 -15.83 0.23 -30.30
CA GLY A 16 -16.79 -0.04 -29.21
C GLY A 16 -16.71 -1.46 -28.63
N ALA A 17 -16.37 -2.46 -29.46
CA ALA A 17 -16.15 -3.84 -29.04
C ALA A 17 -14.94 -4.01 -28.08
N MET A 18 -13.86 -3.25 -28.29
CA MET A 18 -12.65 -3.31 -27.44
C MET A 18 -12.88 -2.64 -26.08
N ARG A 19 -13.70 -1.58 -26.03
CA ARG A 19 -14.19 -0.99 -24.77
C ARG A 19 -15.10 -1.96 -24.00
N GLY A 20 -15.96 -2.70 -24.71
CA GLY A 20 -16.77 -3.78 -24.13
C GLY A 20 -15.93 -4.89 -23.51
N ALA A 21 -14.91 -5.38 -24.22
CA ALA A 21 -14.00 -6.41 -23.72
C ALA A 21 -13.22 -5.96 -22.47
N LEU A 22 -12.61 -4.77 -22.49
CA LEU A 22 -11.87 -4.21 -21.35
C LEU A 22 -12.75 -4.03 -20.10
N SER A 23 -14.00 -3.59 -20.27
CA SER A 23 -14.93 -3.48 -19.15
C SER A 23 -15.34 -4.83 -18.57
N SER A 24 -15.48 -5.86 -19.41
CA SER A 24 -15.79 -7.23 -18.98
C SER A 24 -14.63 -7.88 -18.19
N ASP A 25 -13.38 -7.60 -18.56
CA ASP A 25 -12.20 -8.10 -17.87
C ASP A 25 -11.99 -7.45 -16.51
N VAL A 26 -12.21 -6.14 -16.41
CA VAL A 26 -12.22 -5.43 -15.12
C VAL A 26 -13.32 -5.98 -14.22
N ALA A 27 -14.52 -6.22 -14.74
CA ALA A 27 -15.62 -6.80 -13.96
C ALA A 27 -15.29 -8.22 -13.47
N ARG A 28 -14.61 -9.04 -14.30
CA ARG A 28 -14.12 -10.37 -13.90
C ARG A 28 -13.06 -10.27 -12.80
N ALA A 29 -12.05 -9.41 -12.99
CA ALA A 29 -10.97 -9.23 -12.02
C ALA A 29 -11.48 -8.67 -10.68
N ARG A 30 -12.40 -7.70 -10.72
CA ARG A 30 -13.05 -7.16 -9.53
C ARG A 30 -13.88 -8.21 -8.80
N ARG A 31 -14.65 -9.04 -9.52
CA ARG A 31 -15.38 -10.16 -8.92
C ARG A 31 -14.45 -11.14 -8.24
N ALA A 32 -13.35 -11.53 -8.89
CA ALA A 32 -12.35 -12.43 -8.30
C ALA A 32 -11.73 -11.83 -7.03
N ALA A 33 -11.38 -10.54 -7.05
CA ALA A 33 -10.85 -9.85 -5.88
C ALA A 33 -11.87 -9.70 -4.75
N LEU A 34 -13.17 -9.54 -5.05
CA LEU A 34 -14.22 -9.53 -4.03
C LEU A 34 -14.44 -10.92 -3.42
N TRP A 35 -14.37 -11.98 -4.22
CA TRP A 35 -14.40 -13.34 -3.69
C TRP A 35 -13.20 -13.62 -2.77
N VAL A 36 -11.98 -13.27 -3.21
CA VAL A 36 -10.77 -13.50 -2.43
C VAL A 36 -10.67 -12.59 -1.21
N GLY A 37 -10.97 -11.30 -1.36
CA GLY A 37 -10.75 -10.29 -0.32
C GLY A 37 -11.95 -10.01 0.59
N VAL A 38 -13.14 -10.53 0.27
CA VAL A 38 -14.37 -10.29 1.06
C VAL A 38 -15.09 -11.58 1.38
N TRP A 39 -15.57 -12.32 0.39
CA TRP A 39 -16.43 -13.50 0.65
C TRP A 39 -15.68 -14.65 1.32
N ALA A 40 -14.52 -15.05 0.81
CA ALA A 40 -13.71 -16.10 1.44
C ALA A 40 -13.32 -15.73 2.89
N PRO A 41 -12.86 -14.50 3.20
CA PRO A 41 -12.61 -14.06 4.57
C PRO A 41 -13.86 -14.09 5.47
N LEU A 42 -15.02 -13.63 4.98
CA LEU A 42 -16.27 -13.70 5.75
C LEU A 42 -16.68 -15.16 6.04
N ILE A 43 -16.53 -16.05 5.07
CA ILE A 43 -16.76 -17.49 5.26
C ILE A 43 -15.79 -18.04 6.30
N MET A 44 -14.51 -17.68 6.23
CA MET A 44 -13.49 -18.11 7.20
C MET A 44 -13.85 -17.66 8.63
N VAL A 45 -14.28 -16.41 8.81
CA VAL A 45 -14.74 -15.90 10.11
C VAL A 45 -15.99 -16.65 10.58
N ALA A 46 -16.98 -16.87 9.71
CA ALA A 46 -18.19 -17.60 10.05
C ALA A 46 -17.89 -19.06 10.47
N LEU A 47 -16.99 -19.74 9.76
CA LEU A 47 -16.52 -21.09 10.11
C LEU A 47 -15.77 -21.09 11.44
N GLY A 48 -14.91 -20.09 11.70
CA GLY A 48 -14.21 -19.95 12.97
C GLY A 48 -15.16 -19.69 14.14
N VAL A 49 -16.23 -18.91 13.95
CA VAL A 49 -17.28 -18.68 14.95
C VAL A 49 -18.04 -19.97 15.21
N LEU A 50 -18.49 -20.66 14.15
CA LEU A 50 -19.21 -21.93 14.27
C LEU A 50 -18.36 -22.97 15.01
N LEU A 51 -17.09 -23.11 14.65
CA LEU A 51 -16.17 -24.05 15.27
C LEU A 51 -16.02 -23.78 16.77
N GLN A 52 -15.85 -22.52 17.17
CA GLN A 52 -15.77 -22.15 18.58
C GLN A 52 -17.07 -22.42 19.33
N ILE A 53 -18.24 -22.15 18.74
CA ILE A 53 -19.55 -22.48 19.34
C ILE A 53 -19.67 -23.98 19.60
N LEU A 54 -19.26 -24.82 18.63
CA LEU A 54 -19.27 -26.27 18.77
C LEU A 54 -18.30 -26.77 19.85
N TRP A 55 -17.27 -25.99 20.17
CA TRP A 55 -16.29 -26.29 21.20
C TRP A 55 -16.67 -25.82 22.60
N ILE A 56 -17.64 -24.92 22.75
CA ILE A 56 -18.07 -24.40 24.07
C ILE A 56 -18.27 -25.50 25.12
N PRO A 57 -18.96 -26.63 24.84
CA PRO A 57 -19.18 -27.66 25.86
C PRO A 57 -17.91 -28.33 26.40
N ARG A 58 -16.77 -28.16 25.72
CA ARG A 58 -15.47 -28.76 26.03
C ARG A 58 -14.47 -27.74 26.56
N LEU A 59 -14.84 -26.46 26.66
CA LEU A 59 -13.93 -25.41 27.12
C LEU A 59 -14.08 -25.19 28.63
N PRO A 60 -12.98 -24.88 29.34
CA PRO A 60 -13.09 -24.30 30.67
C PRO A 60 -13.78 -22.93 30.61
N ASP A 61 -14.46 -22.56 31.69
CA ASP A 61 -14.98 -21.20 31.87
C ASP A 61 -14.37 -20.60 33.14
N PRO A 62 -13.42 -19.65 33.03
CA PRO A 62 -13.04 -18.90 31.82
C PRO A 62 -11.97 -19.62 30.96
N ILE A 63 -11.81 -19.14 29.71
CA ILE A 63 -10.70 -19.49 28.82
C ILE A 63 -9.56 -18.47 28.91
N ALA A 64 -8.34 -18.91 28.62
CA ALA A 64 -7.20 -18.04 28.40
C ALA A 64 -7.35 -17.30 27.06
N THR A 65 -7.14 -15.98 27.10
CA THR A 65 -7.17 -15.10 25.92
C THR A 65 -5.92 -14.23 25.81
N HIS A 66 -5.07 -14.23 26.83
CA HIS A 66 -3.77 -13.56 26.81
C HIS A 66 -2.70 -14.44 27.47
N TRP A 67 -1.50 -14.40 26.91
CA TRP A 67 -0.32 -15.10 27.40
C TRP A 67 0.78 -14.09 27.67
N GLY A 68 1.31 -14.11 28.88
CA GLY A 68 2.37 -13.21 29.33
C GLY A 68 3.73 -13.58 28.74
N GLY A 69 4.69 -12.66 28.87
CA GLY A 69 6.07 -12.87 28.40
C GLY A 69 6.82 -14.03 29.08
N SER A 70 6.31 -14.52 30.23
CA SER A 70 6.81 -15.70 30.94
C SER A 70 6.33 -17.03 30.32
N GLY A 71 5.46 -16.98 29.30
CA GLY A 71 4.97 -18.15 28.55
C GLY A 71 3.69 -18.78 29.09
N GLY A 72 3.16 -18.28 30.21
CA GLY A 72 1.91 -18.75 30.82
C GLY A 72 0.71 -17.83 30.52
N PRO A 73 -0.53 -18.35 30.57
CA PRO A 73 -1.74 -17.54 30.54
C PRO A 73 -1.82 -16.55 31.71
N ASP A 74 -2.11 -15.29 31.42
CA ASP A 74 -2.25 -14.21 32.42
C ASP A 74 -3.47 -13.31 32.19
N GLY A 75 -4.25 -13.56 31.12
CA GLY A 75 -5.54 -12.92 30.88
C GLY A 75 -6.58 -13.92 30.41
N PHE A 76 -7.80 -13.75 30.92
CA PHE A 76 -8.89 -14.70 30.77
C PHE A 76 -10.19 -13.99 30.44
N SER A 77 -11.09 -14.65 29.71
CA SER A 77 -12.45 -14.20 29.48
C SER A 77 -13.41 -15.38 29.41
N ASP A 78 -14.71 -15.12 29.51
CA ASP A 78 -15.70 -16.14 29.19
C ASP A 78 -15.63 -16.53 27.69
N PRO A 79 -16.02 -17.76 27.32
CA PRO A 79 -15.96 -18.22 25.93
C PRO A 79 -16.79 -17.39 24.95
N TRP A 80 -17.95 -16.85 25.39
CA TRP A 80 -18.85 -16.09 24.52
C TRP A 80 -18.29 -14.72 24.15
N SER A 81 -17.69 -14.01 25.12
CA SER A 81 -17.00 -12.75 24.86
C SER A 81 -15.85 -12.91 23.86
N ASN A 82 -15.09 -14.01 23.93
CA ASN A 82 -14.04 -14.29 22.96
C ASN A 82 -14.60 -14.52 21.55
N ILE A 83 -15.69 -15.30 21.42
CA ILE A 83 -16.36 -15.52 20.13
C ILE A 83 -16.88 -14.20 19.55
N LEU A 84 -17.51 -13.36 20.38
CA LEU A 84 -18.02 -12.06 19.95
C LEU A 84 -16.90 -11.13 19.51
N PHE A 85 -15.81 -11.05 20.28
CA PHE A 85 -14.64 -10.25 19.92
C PHE A 85 -14.02 -10.73 18.60
N PHE A 86 -13.88 -12.04 18.42
CA PHE A 86 -13.40 -12.64 17.17
C PHE A 86 -14.30 -12.30 15.99
N ALA A 87 -15.62 -12.44 16.14
CA ALA A 87 -16.60 -12.13 15.09
C ALA A 87 -16.55 -10.66 14.68
N ILE A 88 -16.60 -9.74 15.67
CA ILE A 88 -16.55 -8.29 15.43
C ILE A 88 -15.24 -7.91 14.74
N THR A 89 -14.11 -8.39 15.23
CA THR A 89 -12.78 -8.08 14.68
C THR A 89 -12.63 -8.64 13.27
N GLY A 90 -13.00 -9.90 13.06
CA GLY A 90 -12.89 -10.56 11.76
C GLY A 90 -13.78 -9.91 10.69
N VAL A 91 -15.05 -9.64 11.02
CA VAL A 91 -15.97 -8.95 10.11
C VAL A 91 -15.51 -7.50 9.89
N GLY A 92 -15.20 -6.77 10.96
CA GLY A 92 -14.77 -5.37 10.88
C GLY A 92 -13.52 -5.18 10.01
N MET A 93 -12.49 -5.98 10.21
CA MET A 93 -11.28 -5.95 9.38
C MET A 93 -11.57 -6.30 7.92
N THR A 94 -12.42 -7.31 7.68
CA THR A 94 -12.83 -7.67 6.31
C THR A 94 -13.55 -6.52 5.62
N LEU A 95 -14.45 -5.83 6.32
CA LEU A 95 -15.16 -4.66 5.80
C LEU A 95 -14.22 -3.50 5.52
N ILE A 96 -13.21 -3.25 6.37
CA ILE A 96 -12.18 -2.22 6.13
C ILE A 96 -11.44 -2.50 4.81
N PHE A 97 -10.97 -3.72 4.59
CA PHE A 97 -10.31 -4.08 3.32
C PHE A 97 -11.27 -4.00 2.12
N ALA A 98 -12.53 -4.42 2.31
CA ALA A 98 -13.56 -4.31 1.28
C ALA A 98 -13.79 -2.85 0.87
N VAL A 99 -13.90 -1.93 1.83
CA VAL A 99 -14.04 -0.50 1.57
C VAL A 99 -12.84 0.01 0.78
N ILE A 100 -11.61 -0.27 1.20
CA ILE A 100 -10.40 0.20 0.50
C ILE A 100 -10.37 -0.33 -0.95
N LEU A 101 -10.74 -1.59 -1.18
CA LEU A 101 -10.82 -2.19 -2.51
C LEU A 101 -11.89 -1.52 -3.41
N LEU A 102 -12.97 -1.03 -2.79
CA LEU A 102 -14.15 -0.49 -3.45
C LEU A 102 -14.14 1.05 -3.59
N ILE A 103 -13.22 1.76 -2.93
CA ILE A 103 -13.08 3.21 -3.05
C ILE A 103 -12.97 3.58 -4.54
N PRO A 104 -13.86 4.46 -5.04
CA PRO A 104 -13.79 4.93 -6.41
C PRO A 104 -12.43 5.56 -6.69
N ARG A 105 -11.70 5.00 -7.65
CA ARG A 105 -10.51 5.64 -8.19
C ARG A 105 -10.95 6.79 -9.09
N GLY A 106 -10.41 7.98 -8.87
CA GLY A 106 -10.78 9.17 -9.63
C GLY A 106 -10.59 8.96 -11.13
N ARG A 107 -11.52 9.47 -11.95
CA ARG A 107 -11.49 9.34 -13.42
C ARG A 107 -10.30 10.05 -14.08
N ARG A 108 -9.57 10.90 -13.34
CA ARG A 108 -8.40 11.66 -13.79
C ARG A 108 -7.09 11.19 -13.16
N THR A 109 -7.09 10.03 -12.53
CA THR A 109 -5.89 9.50 -11.86
C THR A 109 -4.92 8.98 -12.93
N GLY A 110 -3.66 9.42 -12.93
CA GLY A 110 -2.61 8.91 -13.82
C GLY A 110 -2.20 7.45 -13.55
N PHE A 111 -3.04 6.68 -12.84
CA PHE A 111 -2.77 5.34 -12.36
C PHE A 111 -3.75 4.35 -13.00
N PRO A 112 -3.30 3.18 -13.49
CA PRO A 112 -4.19 2.12 -13.98
C PRO A 112 -5.40 1.83 -13.07
N VAL A 113 -6.58 1.72 -13.66
CA VAL A 113 -7.88 1.44 -13.00
C VAL A 113 -7.82 0.12 -12.23
N TRP A 114 -7.13 -0.86 -12.81
CA TRP A 114 -6.87 -2.16 -12.21
C TRP A 114 -5.43 -2.60 -12.47
N SER A 115 -4.79 -3.20 -11.48
CA SER A 115 -3.41 -3.69 -11.58
C SER A 115 -3.09 -4.74 -10.52
N SER A 116 -1.86 -5.25 -10.53
CA SER A 116 -1.30 -6.12 -9.48
C SER A 116 -1.40 -5.53 -8.07
N ALA A 117 -1.44 -4.20 -7.92
CA ALA A 117 -1.66 -3.55 -6.63
C ALA A 117 -3.04 -3.89 -6.02
N SER A 118 -4.10 -3.90 -6.84
CA SER A 118 -5.45 -4.27 -6.42
C SER A 118 -5.50 -5.73 -5.97
N ARG A 119 -4.78 -6.61 -6.67
CA ARG A 119 -4.65 -8.03 -6.34
C ARG A 119 -3.94 -8.20 -5.00
N LEU A 120 -2.82 -7.51 -4.82
CA LEU A 120 -2.04 -7.56 -3.58
C LEU A 120 -2.86 -7.13 -2.36
N LEU A 121 -3.66 -6.07 -2.48
CA LEU A 121 -4.52 -5.60 -1.40
C LEU A 121 -5.55 -6.65 -0.98
N ALA A 122 -6.25 -7.25 -1.95
CA ALA A 122 -7.24 -8.30 -1.66
C ALA A 122 -6.61 -9.54 -1.00
N VAL A 123 -5.44 -9.95 -1.49
CA VAL A 123 -4.68 -11.08 -0.93
C VAL A 123 -4.17 -10.79 0.48
N PHE A 124 -3.67 -9.57 0.71
CA PHE A 124 -3.16 -9.17 2.02
C PHE A 124 -4.26 -9.15 3.08
N GLY A 125 -5.45 -8.63 2.73
CA GLY A 125 -6.62 -8.69 3.59
C GLY A 125 -7.01 -10.14 3.90
N ALA A 126 -7.10 -11.01 2.88
CA ALA A 126 -7.44 -12.42 3.06
C ALA A 126 -6.44 -13.17 3.94
N ALA A 127 -5.14 -13.00 3.70
CA ALA A 127 -4.08 -13.61 4.50
C ALA A 127 -4.14 -13.16 5.97
N THR A 128 -4.42 -11.88 6.22
CA THR A 128 -4.61 -11.32 7.57
C THR A 128 -5.79 -11.98 8.30
N ILE A 129 -6.93 -12.12 7.62
CA ILE A 129 -8.12 -12.75 8.23
C ILE A 129 -7.91 -14.24 8.47
N VAL A 130 -7.24 -14.95 7.56
CA VAL A 130 -6.88 -16.37 7.76
C VAL A 130 -5.91 -16.52 8.93
N PHE A 131 -4.88 -15.67 9.02
CA PHE A 131 -3.96 -15.67 10.17
C PHE A 131 -4.72 -15.56 11.49
N ILE A 132 -5.56 -14.52 11.63
CA ILE A 132 -6.32 -14.27 12.86
C ILE A 132 -7.27 -15.44 13.16
N SER A 133 -7.97 -15.95 12.13
CA SER A 133 -8.94 -17.03 12.30
C SER A 133 -8.31 -18.35 12.72
N VAL A 134 -7.20 -18.73 12.09
CA VAL A 134 -6.47 -19.95 12.44
C VAL A 134 -5.77 -19.80 13.79
N LEU A 135 -5.21 -18.63 14.08
CA LEU A 135 -4.57 -18.36 15.37
C LEU A 135 -5.59 -18.50 16.49
N ILE A 136 -6.71 -17.77 16.42
CA ILE A 136 -7.74 -17.79 17.48
C ILE A 136 -8.34 -19.18 17.62
N ALA A 137 -8.67 -19.86 16.52
CA ALA A 137 -9.13 -21.25 16.58
C ALA A 137 -8.09 -22.17 17.23
N GLY A 138 -6.81 -22.04 16.90
CA GLY A 138 -5.74 -22.81 17.52
C GLY A 138 -5.57 -22.52 19.02
N LEU A 139 -5.69 -21.25 19.42
CA LEU A 139 -5.63 -20.85 20.82
C LEU A 139 -6.82 -21.37 21.64
N VAL A 140 -7.99 -21.51 21.04
CA VAL A 140 -9.14 -22.17 21.69
C VAL A 140 -8.96 -23.69 21.70
N GLN A 141 -8.44 -24.26 20.61
CA GLN A 141 -8.25 -25.71 20.46
C GLN A 141 -7.33 -26.32 21.52
N ILE A 142 -6.27 -25.62 21.91
CA ILE A 142 -5.34 -26.09 22.95
C ILE A 142 -5.93 -26.11 24.36
N GLN A 143 -7.14 -25.56 24.55
CA GLN A 143 -7.85 -25.49 25.83
C GLN A 143 -8.98 -26.52 25.93
N LEU A 144 -9.23 -27.29 24.87
CA LEU A 144 -10.28 -28.31 24.86
C LEU A 144 -10.00 -29.39 25.91
N ASP A 145 -11.03 -29.68 26.70
CA ASP A 145 -11.06 -30.66 27.79
C ASP A 145 -10.02 -30.39 28.90
N VAL A 146 -9.51 -29.16 28.98
CA VAL A 146 -8.64 -28.71 30.07
C VAL A 146 -9.53 -28.24 31.23
N ALA A 147 -9.22 -28.71 32.45
CA ALA A 147 -10.00 -28.36 33.64
C ALA A 147 -9.78 -26.91 34.12
N ASP A 148 -8.56 -26.37 33.96
CA ASP A 148 -8.23 -24.97 34.31
C ASP A 148 -7.36 -24.35 33.21
N ALA A 149 -7.85 -23.25 32.62
CA ALA A 149 -7.16 -22.52 31.57
C ALA A 149 -5.76 -22.01 31.98
N ARG A 150 -5.45 -21.87 33.28
CA ARG A 150 -4.11 -21.49 33.77
C ARG A 150 -3.03 -22.52 33.49
N THR A 151 -3.42 -23.77 33.24
CA THR A 151 -2.50 -24.89 33.00
C THR A 151 -2.16 -25.06 31.52
N VAL A 152 -2.79 -24.27 30.64
CA VAL A 152 -2.62 -24.36 29.19
C VAL A 152 -1.19 -23.96 28.82
N GLY A 153 -0.59 -24.77 27.94
CA GLY A 153 0.80 -24.61 27.51
C GLY A 153 1.01 -23.48 26.49
N THR A 154 2.14 -23.58 25.79
CA THR A 154 2.64 -22.56 24.86
C THR A 154 1.73 -22.32 23.63
N VAL A 155 1.76 -21.09 23.12
CA VAL A 155 1.07 -20.66 21.89
C VAL A 155 1.89 -20.87 20.61
N ALA A 156 3.11 -21.39 20.71
CA ALA A 156 4.04 -21.49 19.58
C ALA A 156 3.48 -22.33 18.41
N GLY A 157 2.85 -23.48 18.71
CA GLY A 157 2.23 -24.35 17.71
C GLY A 157 1.12 -23.64 16.91
N PRO A 158 0.06 -23.14 17.58
CA PRO A 158 -0.97 -22.32 16.93
C PRO A 158 -0.41 -21.15 16.10
N MET A 159 0.61 -20.46 16.62
CA MET A 159 1.25 -19.33 15.93
C MET A 159 1.89 -19.74 14.60
N VAL A 160 2.66 -20.84 14.60
CA VAL A 160 3.31 -21.34 13.38
C VAL A 160 2.27 -21.80 12.36
N ILE A 161 1.24 -22.53 12.80
CA ILE A 161 0.16 -23.01 11.91
C ILE A 161 -0.60 -21.83 11.30
N ALA A 162 -0.91 -20.80 12.10
CA ALA A 162 -1.56 -19.59 11.62
C ALA A 162 -0.71 -18.85 10.58
N LEU A 163 0.59 -18.69 10.82
CA LEU A 163 1.51 -18.05 9.88
C LEU A 163 1.59 -18.82 8.55
N LEU A 164 1.74 -20.14 8.60
CA LEU A 164 1.78 -20.97 7.40
C LEU A 164 0.46 -20.92 6.62
N SER A 165 -0.67 -20.94 7.33
CA SER A 165 -2.01 -20.83 6.73
C SER A 165 -2.22 -19.48 6.04
N ALA A 166 -1.72 -18.39 6.65
CA ALA A 166 -1.77 -17.05 6.08
C ALA A 166 -0.94 -16.94 4.80
N VAL A 167 0.28 -17.51 4.79
CA VAL A 167 1.13 -17.58 3.59
C VAL A 167 0.45 -18.38 2.49
N ALA A 168 -0.11 -19.56 2.82
CA ALA A 168 -0.83 -20.40 1.87
C ALA A 168 -2.04 -19.67 1.28
N ALA A 169 -2.88 -19.04 2.10
CA ALA A 169 -4.00 -18.23 1.65
C ALA A 169 -3.55 -17.06 0.76
N GLY A 170 -2.41 -16.44 1.11
CA GLY A 170 -1.78 -15.40 0.31
C GLY A 170 -1.43 -15.88 -1.10
N VAL A 171 -0.71 -16.99 -1.19
CA VAL A 171 -0.28 -17.59 -2.46
C VAL A 171 -1.49 -18.05 -3.28
N LEU A 172 -2.42 -18.79 -2.69
CA LEU A 172 -3.62 -19.29 -3.37
C LEU A 172 -4.49 -18.12 -3.86
N GLY A 173 -4.73 -17.11 -3.02
CA GLY A 173 -5.50 -15.93 -3.37
C GLY A 173 -4.87 -15.11 -4.49
N TRP A 174 -3.54 -15.08 -4.59
CA TRP A 174 -2.83 -14.42 -5.69
C TRP A 174 -3.07 -15.11 -7.02
N PHE A 175 -2.95 -16.44 -7.06
CA PHE A 175 -3.12 -17.23 -8.28
C PHE A 175 -4.59 -17.42 -8.68
N ALA A 176 -5.53 -17.36 -7.73
CA ALA A 176 -6.97 -17.36 -8.01
C ALA A 176 -7.45 -16.07 -8.71
N GLN A 177 -6.68 -14.98 -8.63
CA GLN A 177 -7.03 -13.71 -9.27
C GLN A 177 -6.41 -13.58 -10.66
N PRO A 178 -7.20 -13.20 -11.69
CA PRO A 178 -6.69 -13.05 -13.04
C PRO A 178 -5.67 -11.91 -13.12
N LYS A 179 -4.63 -12.11 -13.93
CA LYS A 179 -3.62 -11.08 -14.25
C LYS A 179 -4.21 -10.10 -15.26
N VAL A 180 -4.85 -9.05 -14.75
CA VAL A 180 -5.41 -7.96 -15.57
C VAL A 180 -4.74 -6.65 -15.19
N THR A 181 -4.31 -5.88 -16.18
CA THR A 181 -3.89 -4.49 -16.00
C THR A 181 -4.69 -3.65 -16.99
N VAL A 182 -5.45 -2.68 -16.50
CA VAL A 182 -6.20 -1.76 -17.36
C VAL A 182 -5.70 -0.36 -17.08
N ALA A 183 -5.05 0.23 -18.09
CA ALA A 183 -4.60 1.61 -18.05
C ALA A 183 -5.77 2.55 -17.75
N ALA A 184 -5.50 3.61 -16.98
CA ALA A 184 -6.46 4.70 -16.87
C ALA A 184 -6.58 5.41 -18.22
N PRO A 185 -7.69 6.13 -18.46
CA PRO A 185 -7.69 7.19 -19.47
C PRO A 185 -6.45 8.04 -19.23
N ALA A 186 -5.64 8.25 -20.27
CA ALA A 186 -4.45 9.07 -20.14
C ALA A 186 -4.86 10.45 -19.60
N SER A 187 -4.34 10.82 -18.44
CA SER A 187 -4.28 12.24 -18.09
C SER A 187 -3.48 12.93 -19.19
N ALA A 188 -3.93 14.12 -19.59
CA ALA A 188 -3.19 14.92 -20.57
C ALA A 188 -1.75 15.08 -20.05
N ASP A 189 -0.78 14.74 -20.89
CA ASP A 189 0.61 14.95 -20.54
C ASP A 189 0.83 16.43 -20.30
N SER A 190 1.61 16.74 -19.27
CA SER A 190 1.91 18.12 -18.95
C SER A 190 2.68 18.75 -20.10
N GLU A 191 2.12 19.82 -20.65
CA GLU A 191 2.85 20.63 -21.59
C GLU A 191 4.11 21.15 -20.89
N PRO A 192 5.26 21.01 -21.53
CA PRO A 192 6.46 21.53 -20.95
C PRO A 192 6.45 23.01 -20.71
N PHE A 193 7.17 23.38 -19.66
CA PHE A 193 7.55 24.75 -19.45
C PHE A 193 8.38 25.26 -20.63
N PRO A 194 8.01 26.41 -21.24
CA PRO A 194 8.76 26.99 -22.34
C PRO A 194 10.08 27.53 -21.79
N LEU A 195 11.18 26.85 -22.12
CA LEU A 195 12.53 27.28 -21.78
C LEU A 195 13.29 27.59 -23.08
N SER A 196 14.05 28.68 -23.08
CA SER A 196 15.05 28.90 -24.13
C SER A 196 16.24 27.94 -23.98
N GLU A 197 17.06 27.77 -25.02
CA GLU A 197 18.17 26.79 -25.05
C GLU A 197 19.20 26.98 -23.91
N HIS A 198 19.27 28.17 -23.33
CA HIS A 198 20.20 28.50 -22.24
C HIS A 198 19.52 28.66 -20.88
N GLU A 199 18.20 28.55 -20.83
CA GLU A 199 17.43 28.76 -19.61
C GLU A 199 17.29 27.47 -18.82
N ARG A 200 17.48 27.57 -17.50
CA ARG A 200 17.35 26.45 -16.58
C ARG A 200 16.28 26.79 -15.55
N ALA A 201 15.17 26.05 -15.58
CA ALA A 201 14.18 26.15 -14.52
C ALA A 201 14.52 25.22 -13.36
N VAL A 202 14.24 25.70 -12.15
CA VAL A 202 14.23 24.92 -10.93
C VAL A 202 12.89 25.15 -10.25
N TRP A 203 12.19 24.08 -9.93
CA TRP A 203 10.96 24.14 -9.14
C TRP A 203 11.20 23.53 -7.76
N ILE A 204 10.66 24.16 -6.72
CA ILE A 204 10.76 23.69 -5.34
C ILE A 204 9.36 23.69 -4.73
N GLY A 205 8.93 22.52 -4.26
CA GLY A 205 7.67 22.34 -3.56
C GLY A 205 7.81 21.56 -2.27
N ARG A 206 6.68 21.39 -1.59
CA ARG A 206 6.58 20.61 -0.36
C ARG A 206 5.46 19.59 -0.49
N SER A 207 5.75 18.35 -0.10
CA SER A 207 4.75 17.33 0.15
C SER A 207 4.49 17.32 1.65
N LEU A 208 3.33 17.83 2.06
CA LEU A 208 2.92 17.89 3.45
C LEU A 208 1.58 17.16 3.64
N PRO A 209 1.43 16.44 4.76
CA PRO A 209 0.18 15.77 5.09
C PRO A 209 -0.90 16.78 5.47
N ASN A 210 -2.15 16.37 5.35
CA ASN A 210 -3.28 17.13 5.88
C ASN A 210 -3.27 17.11 7.42
N ALA A 211 -4.08 17.99 8.04
CA ALA A 211 -4.15 18.08 9.50
C ALA A 211 -4.56 16.75 10.15
N GLY A 212 -5.49 16.01 9.54
CA GLY A 212 -5.94 14.71 10.03
C GLY A 212 -4.81 13.68 10.13
N TYR A 213 -4.00 13.52 9.08
CA TYR A 213 -2.86 12.59 9.12
C TYR A 213 -1.79 13.05 10.11
N ARG A 214 -1.53 14.35 10.27
CA ARG A 214 -0.60 14.86 11.29
C ARG A 214 -1.06 14.52 12.70
N TRP A 215 -2.34 14.71 12.99
CA TRP A 215 -2.92 14.34 14.28
C TRP A 215 -2.86 12.83 14.50
N PHE A 216 -3.24 12.03 13.50
CA PHE A 216 -3.15 10.57 13.58
C PHE A 216 -1.72 10.09 13.86
N ALA A 217 -0.73 10.60 13.11
CA ALA A 217 0.68 10.27 13.31
C ALA A 217 1.17 10.69 14.70
N GLY A 218 0.81 11.89 15.15
CA GLY A 218 1.16 12.38 16.49
C GLY A 218 0.55 11.54 17.62
N ILE A 219 -0.73 11.17 17.50
CA ILE A 219 -1.42 10.29 18.45
C ILE A 219 -0.77 8.91 18.48
N MET A 220 -0.43 8.34 17.31
CA MET A 220 0.26 7.04 17.25
C MET A 220 1.61 7.06 17.95
N VAL A 221 2.43 8.09 17.70
CA VAL A 221 3.73 8.24 18.38
C VAL A 221 3.53 8.43 19.89
N ALA A 222 2.56 9.24 20.31
CA ALA A 222 2.25 9.43 21.72
C ALA A 222 1.79 8.13 22.40
N LEU A 223 0.90 7.36 21.77
CA LEU A 223 0.44 6.07 22.28
C LEU A 223 1.57 5.04 22.36
N MET A 224 2.45 4.99 21.36
CA MET A 224 3.64 4.13 21.43
C MET A 224 4.56 4.54 22.57
N LEU A 225 4.78 5.84 22.77
CA LEU A 225 5.59 6.34 23.88
C LEU A 225 4.97 5.97 25.24
N ILE A 226 3.66 6.18 25.40
CA ILE A 226 2.92 5.79 26.61
C ILE A 226 3.07 4.29 26.85
N LEU A 227 2.91 3.45 25.83
CA LEU A 227 3.08 1.99 25.94
C LEU A 227 4.52 1.61 26.33
N CYS A 228 5.53 2.26 25.76
CA CYS A 228 6.93 1.98 26.09
C CYS A 228 7.24 2.38 27.53
N VAL A 229 6.80 3.56 27.96
CA VAL A 229 7.01 4.06 29.33
C VAL A 229 6.26 3.23 30.34
N SER A 230 4.99 2.87 30.08
CA SER A 230 4.21 2.03 30.99
C SER A 230 4.82 0.64 31.13
N SER A 231 5.31 0.04 30.02
CA SER A 231 6.00 -1.26 30.04
C SER A 231 7.31 -1.20 30.83
N LEU A 232 8.07 -0.10 30.72
CA LEU A 232 9.27 0.13 31.50
C LEU A 232 8.95 0.29 33.00
N VAL A 233 7.97 1.13 33.35
CA VAL A 233 7.57 1.35 34.75
C VAL A 233 7.05 0.06 35.39
N ALA A 234 6.28 -0.73 34.64
CA ALA A 234 5.77 -2.02 35.09
C ALA A 234 6.84 -3.14 35.11
N GLN A 235 8.08 -2.86 34.69
CA GLN A 235 9.16 -3.84 34.59
C GLN A 235 8.78 -5.07 33.76
N PHE A 236 8.01 -4.87 32.68
CA PHE A 236 7.56 -5.95 31.82
C PHE A 236 8.75 -6.70 31.19
N PRO A 237 8.84 -8.03 31.30
CA PRO A 237 9.88 -8.81 30.62
C PRO A 237 9.84 -8.55 29.11
N GLY A 238 10.92 -7.99 28.56
CA GLY A 238 10.98 -7.61 27.13
C GLY A 238 10.50 -6.20 26.81
N TRP A 239 10.34 -5.30 27.79
CA TRP A 239 10.05 -3.87 27.55
C TRP A 239 11.01 -3.22 26.53
N TRP A 240 12.28 -3.67 26.49
CA TRP A 240 13.28 -3.17 25.56
C TRP A 240 12.94 -3.50 24.10
N TYR A 241 12.25 -4.63 23.85
CA TYR A 241 11.77 -4.97 22.51
C TYR A 241 10.64 -4.01 22.09
N LEU A 242 9.68 -3.76 22.99
CA LEU A 242 8.63 -2.76 22.76
C LEU A 242 9.21 -1.36 22.55
N ALA A 243 10.21 -0.97 23.35
CA ALA A 243 10.92 0.31 23.21
C ALA A 243 11.68 0.40 21.89
N LEU A 244 12.36 -0.68 21.48
CA LEU A 244 13.09 -0.73 20.21
C LEU A 244 12.14 -0.61 19.02
N VAL A 245 11.05 -1.39 19.01
CA VAL A 245 10.02 -1.32 17.96
C VAL A 245 9.32 0.03 17.97
N GLY A 246 9.00 0.57 19.16
CA GLY A 246 8.42 1.89 19.34
C GLY A 246 9.29 3.02 18.83
N ALA A 247 10.58 2.99 19.16
CA ALA A 247 11.56 3.93 18.65
C ALA A 247 11.68 3.81 17.13
N LEU A 248 11.80 2.59 16.60
CA LEU A 248 11.90 2.35 15.15
C LEU A 248 10.69 2.90 14.39
N VAL A 249 9.47 2.54 14.82
CA VAL A 249 8.23 3.02 14.18
C VAL A 249 8.12 4.54 14.30
N SER A 250 8.45 5.13 15.44
CA SER A 250 8.42 6.58 15.64
C SER A 250 9.41 7.29 14.71
N VAL A 251 10.64 6.78 14.59
CA VAL A 251 11.65 7.29 13.67
C VAL A 251 11.15 7.21 12.23
N LEU A 252 10.55 6.08 11.82
CA LEU A 252 9.97 5.93 10.48
C LEU A 252 8.84 6.93 10.22
N ILE A 253 7.93 7.13 11.18
CA ILE A 253 6.84 8.12 11.06
C ILE A 253 7.41 9.53 10.91
N VAL A 254 8.31 9.94 11.82
CA VAL A 254 8.86 11.30 11.84
C VAL A 254 9.70 11.57 10.60
N THR A 255 10.51 10.63 10.16
CA THR A 255 11.34 10.77 8.94
C THR A 255 10.51 10.77 7.66
N THR A 256 9.26 10.30 7.66
CA THR A 256 8.41 10.26 6.46
C THR A 256 7.21 11.21 6.51
N ILE A 257 7.13 12.06 7.54
CA ILE A 257 5.99 12.97 7.74
C ILE A 257 5.92 14.12 6.75
N GLY A 258 7.00 14.41 6.02
CA GLY A 258 7.03 15.50 5.06
C GLY A 258 8.26 15.45 4.16
N PHE A 259 8.09 15.88 2.91
CA PHE A 259 9.15 15.90 1.92
C PHE A 259 9.28 17.28 1.28
N ARG A 260 10.52 17.71 1.06
CA ARG A 260 10.86 18.78 0.13
C ARG A 260 11.07 18.16 -1.24
N VAL A 261 10.41 18.71 -2.24
CA VAL A 261 10.52 18.26 -3.61
C VAL A 261 11.27 19.31 -4.39
N ARG A 262 12.34 18.91 -5.07
CA ARG A 262 13.11 19.74 -5.98
C ARG A 262 13.07 19.10 -7.36
N ILE A 263 12.78 19.91 -8.36
CA ILE A 263 12.82 19.51 -9.76
C ILE A 263 13.81 20.42 -10.46
N ASP A 264 14.78 19.82 -11.13
CA ASP A 264 15.78 20.50 -11.94
C ASP A 264 16.10 19.69 -13.21
N ALA A 265 17.13 20.10 -13.96
CA ALA A 265 17.52 19.42 -15.20
C ALA A 265 17.91 17.94 -15.01
N ALA A 266 18.34 17.53 -13.81
CA ALA A 266 18.67 16.12 -13.53
C ALA A 266 17.41 15.27 -13.29
N GLY A 267 16.29 15.89 -12.92
CA GLY A 267 15.01 15.25 -12.69
C GLY A 267 14.36 15.69 -11.38
N LEU A 268 13.64 14.77 -10.73
CA LEU A 268 12.91 15.01 -9.49
C LEU A 268 13.65 14.37 -8.30
N GLU A 269 13.92 15.16 -7.26
CA GLU A 269 14.38 14.71 -5.94
C GLU A 269 13.32 15.04 -4.88
N ALA A 270 12.80 14.01 -4.22
CA ALA A 270 11.96 14.12 -3.04
C ALA A 270 12.77 13.72 -1.81
N ARG A 271 13.12 14.70 -0.97
CA ARG A 271 13.93 14.52 0.23
C ARG A 271 13.09 14.76 1.47
N SER A 272 13.12 13.84 2.42
CA SER A 272 12.50 14.06 3.72
C SER A 272 12.97 15.37 4.35
N MET A 273 12.09 16.04 5.10
CA MET A 273 12.46 17.24 5.86
C MET A 273 13.57 16.99 6.89
N LEU A 274 13.74 15.74 7.35
CA LEU A 274 14.84 15.32 8.23
C LEU A 274 16.10 14.86 7.47
N GLY A 275 16.13 15.00 6.14
CA GLY A 275 17.26 14.67 5.29
C GLY A 275 17.24 13.25 4.72
N TRP A 276 16.56 12.31 5.38
CA TRP A 276 16.35 10.92 4.93
C TRP A 276 14.93 10.44 5.27
N PRO A 277 14.25 9.65 4.41
CA PRO A 277 14.72 9.10 3.12
C PRO A 277 14.77 10.11 1.97
N VAL A 278 15.50 9.75 0.91
CA VAL A 278 15.61 10.52 -0.35
C VAL A 278 15.19 9.62 -1.50
N VAL A 279 14.25 10.08 -2.31
CA VAL A 279 13.78 9.40 -3.52
C VAL A 279 14.09 10.26 -4.73
N ARG A 280 14.65 9.64 -5.78
CA ARG A 280 15.03 10.33 -7.02
C ARG A 280 14.38 9.68 -8.22
N VAL A 281 14.04 10.51 -9.20
CA VAL A 281 13.61 10.11 -10.54
C VAL A 281 14.43 10.89 -11.54
N HIS A 282 15.34 10.22 -12.25
CA HIS A 282 16.19 10.88 -13.23
C HIS A 282 15.39 11.26 -14.47
N ALA A 283 15.66 12.43 -15.03
CA ALA A 283 14.98 12.94 -16.21
C ALA A 283 15.06 11.98 -17.43
N ALA A 284 16.18 11.27 -17.57
CA ALA A 284 16.38 10.28 -18.64
C ALA A 284 15.45 9.07 -18.52
N ASP A 285 15.03 8.68 -17.31
CA ASP A 285 14.16 7.54 -17.06
C ASP A 285 12.68 7.85 -17.33
N ILE A 286 12.35 9.13 -17.55
CA ILE A 286 10.98 9.60 -17.69
C ILE A 286 10.50 9.40 -19.12
N ASP A 287 9.35 8.76 -19.24
CA ASP A 287 8.63 8.63 -20.50
C ASP A 287 7.51 9.67 -20.58
N ARG A 288 6.67 9.75 -19.55
CA ARG A 288 5.53 10.68 -19.47
C ARG A 288 5.42 11.32 -18.10
N VAL A 289 4.96 12.57 -18.08
CA VAL A 289 4.69 13.34 -16.85
C VAL A 289 3.29 13.94 -16.95
N ALA A 290 2.50 13.80 -15.90
CA ALA A 290 1.19 14.43 -15.81
C ALA A 290 0.94 14.98 -14.40
N ALA A 291 0.27 16.13 -14.32
CA ALA A 291 -0.36 16.59 -13.10
C ALA A 291 -1.74 15.93 -12.98
N SER A 292 -1.99 15.26 -11.86
CA SER A 292 -3.28 14.60 -11.61
C SER A 292 -3.63 14.57 -10.14
N GLU A 293 -4.90 14.34 -9.85
CA GLU A 293 -5.36 14.14 -8.48
C GLU A 293 -4.97 12.72 -8.02
N ILE A 294 -4.39 12.62 -6.83
CA ILE A 294 -3.98 11.37 -6.20
C ILE A 294 -4.80 11.16 -4.93
N ASN A 295 -5.45 10.00 -4.83
CA ASN A 295 -6.14 9.46 -3.66
C ASN A 295 -5.29 8.35 -2.99
N PRO A 296 -4.75 8.61 -1.78
CA PRO A 296 -3.91 7.66 -1.06
C PRO A 296 -4.55 6.29 -0.86
N LEU A 297 -5.82 6.23 -0.46
CA LEU A 297 -6.51 4.97 -0.21
C LEU A 297 -6.84 4.23 -1.51
N GLY A 298 -7.36 4.95 -2.51
CA GLY A 298 -7.77 4.38 -3.79
C GLY A 298 -6.60 3.82 -4.59
N GLU A 299 -5.50 4.55 -4.71
CA GLU A 299 -4.37 4.16 -5.58
C GLU A 299 -3.21 3.47 -4.87
N PHE A 300 -3.02 3.72 -3.56
CA PHE A 300 -1.88 3.23 -2.78
C PHE A 300 -2.26 2.48 -1.48
N GLY A 301 -3.56 2.27 -1.21
CA GLY A 301 -4.00 1.56 -0.01
C GLY A 301 -3.66 2.29 1.30
N GLY A 302 -3.43 3.60 1.23
CA GLY A 302 -3.22 4.48 2.38
C GLY A 302 -2.14 5.53 2.16
N TRP A 303 -1.85 6.27 3.22
CA TRP A 303 -0.93 7.40 3.23
C TRP A 303 0.52 6.99 3.54
N GLY A 304 1.47 7.84 3.14
CA GLY A 304 2.90 7.69 3.44
C GLY A 304 3.75 7.41 2.21
N VAL A 305 4.94 6.86 2.46
CA VAL A 305 5.80 6.28 1.42
C VAL A 305 5.29 4.87 1.12
N ARG A 306 4.90 4.61 -0.13
CA ARG A 306 4.17 3.41 -0.54
C ARG A 306 4.86 2.73 -1.71
N TRP A 307 5.13 1.45 -1.55
CA TRP A 307 5.60 0.59 -2.64
C TRP A 307 4.54 -0.45 -2.96
N MET A 308 4.30 -0.65 -4.25
CA MET A 308 3.41 -1.67 -4.80
C MET A 308 4.03 -2.25 -6.08
N PRO A 309 3.62 -3.46 -6.51
CA PRO A 309 4.09 -4.00 -7.78
C PRO A 309 3.81 -3.03 -8.94
N GLY A 310 4.87 -2.53 -9.57
CA GLY A 310 4.81 -1.57 -10.69
C GLY A 310 4.55 -0.11 -10.30
N ARG A 311 4.47 0.23 -9.01
CA ARG A 311 4.19 1.60 -8.55
C ARG A 311 4.92 1.96 -7.27
N PHE A 312 5.35 3.21 -7.18
CA PHE A 312 5.88 3.78 -5.95
C PHE A 312 5.30 5.18 -5.75
N GLY A 313 5.02 5.58 -4.52
CA GLY A 313 4.53 6.92 -4.28
C GLY A 313 4.82 7.48 -2.91
N ILE A 314 4.89 8.80 -2.84
CA ILE A 314 4.95 9.59 -1.61
C ILE A 314 3.64 10.36 -1.54
N VAL A 315 2.66 9.80 -0.84
CA VAL A 315 1.27 10.27 -0.87
C VAL A 315 0.82 10.60 0.53
N LEU A 316 0.97 11.87 0.91
CA LEU A 316 0.74 12.33 2.27
C LEU A 316 -0.67 12.92 2.48
N ARG A 317 -1.40 13.18 1.39
CA ARG A 317 -2.76 13.73 1.40
C ARG A 317 -3.51 13.35 0.13
N THR A 318 -4.83 13.50 0.14
CA THR A 318 -5.61 13.53 -1.12
C THR A 318 -5.44 14.90 -1.77
N GLY A 319 -5.23 14.94 -3.09
CA GLY A 319 -5.19 16.19 -3.85
C GLY A 319 -4.23 16.15 -5.04
N PRO A 320 -3.84 17.33 -5.56
CA PRO A 320 -2.92 17.43 -6.70
C PRO A 320 -1.58 16.74 -6.45
N GLY A 321 -1.06 16.11 -7.48
CA GLY A 321 0.25 15.46 -7.45
C GLY A 321 0.84 15.28 -8.84
N ILE A 322 2.15 15.06 -8.85
CA ILE A 322 2.92 14.77 -10.06
C ILE A 322 2.95 13.25 -10.22
N VAL A 323 2.53 12.77 -11.39
CA VAL A 323 2.59 11.37 -11.77
C VAL A 323 3.58 11.22 -12.92
N VAL A 324 4.57 10.36 -12.70
CA VAL A 324 5.64 10.08 -13.65
C VAL A 324 5.52 8.64 -14.08
N THR A 325 5.37 8.42 -15.38
CA THR A 325 5.54 7.09 -15.98
C THR A 325 6.98 6.97 -16.43
N ARG A 326 7.71 6.01 -15.87
CA ARG A 326 9.08 5.71 -16.30
C ARG A 326 9.07 4.89 -17.58
N ARG A 327 10.15 4.94 -18.34
CA ARG A 327 10.38 4.10 -19.54
C ARG A 327 10.29 2.60 -19.27
N SER A 328 10.56 2.17 -18.03
CA SER A 328 10.38 0.78 -17.58
C SER A 328 8.92 0.35 -17.41
N GLY A 329 7.96 1.28 -17.55
CA GLY A 329 6.54 1.07 -17.27
C GLY A 329 6.14 1.22 -15.80
N SER A 330 7.10 1.45 -14.90
CA SER A 330 6.79 1.74 -13.48
C SER A 330 6.29 3.16 -13.29
N ILE A 331 5.33 3.35 -12.40
CA ILE A 331 4.73 4.66 -12.12
C ILE A 331 5.22 5.19 -10.78
N PHE A 332 5.66 6.44 -10.76
CA PHE A 332 6.00 7.19 -9.56
C PHE A 332 4.96 8.30 -9.33
N GLY A 333 4.42 8.42 -8.11
CA GLY A 333 3.48 9.48 -7.74
C GLY A 333 3.91 10.26 -6.51
N ILE A 334 3.78 11.58 -6.54
CA ILE A 334 4.02 12.41 -5.35
C ILE A 334 2.98 13.52 -5.22
N THR A 335 2.36 13.63 -4.04
CA THR A 335 1.40 14.70 -3.76
C THR A 335 2.13 15.97 -3.40
N VAL A 336 1.91 17.05 -4.14
CA VAL A 336 2.56 18.36 -3.93
C VAL A 336 1.58 19.48 -4.25
N ASP A 337 1.83 20.64 -3.66
CA ASP A 337 1.14 21.87 -4.06
C ASP A 337 1.70 22.31 -5.41
N ASP A 338 0.90 22.99 -6.23
CA ASP A 338 1.34 23.49 -7.55
C ASP A 338 1.92 22.36 -8.45
N ALA A 339 1.22 21.22 -8.47
CA ALA A 339 1.66 20.04 -9.24
C ALA A 339 1.71 20.29 -10.76
N GLU A 340 0.89 21.21 -11.29
CA GLU A 340 0.86 21.54 -12.71
C GLU A 340 2.17 22.18 -13.17
N THR A 341 2.63 23.22 -12.47
CA THR A 341 3.90 23.89 -12.77
C THR A 341 5.09 22.95 -12.56
N GLY A 342 5.10 22.20 -11.45
CA GLY A 342 6.16 21.22 -11.18
C GLY A 342 6.24 20.13 -12.27
N ALA A 343 5.09 19.65 -12.75
CA ALA A 343 5.02 18.67 -13.83
C ALA A 343 5.49 19.27 -15.17
N ALA A 344 5.15 20.51 -15.49
CA ALA A 344 5.61 21.21 -16.69
C ALA A 344 7.14 21.39 -16.72
N VAL A 345 7.75 21.76 -15.59
CA VAL A 345 9.21 21.86 -15.46
C VAL A 345 9.87 20.49 -15.60
N LEU A 346 9.30 19.44 -14.98
CA LEU A 346 9.82 18.08 -15.09
C LEU A 346 9.71 17.53 -16.53
N ALA A 347 8.62 17.83 -17.23
CA ALA A 347 8.44 17.48 -18.64
C ALA A 347 9.49 18.16 -19.54
N ALA A 348 9.87 19.41 -19.23
CA ALA A 348 10.95 20.11 -19.94
C ALA A 348 12.33 19.46 -19.68
N ALA A 349 12.62 19.08 -18.44
CA ALA A 349 13.84 18.35 -18.10
C ALA A 349 13.91 16.99 -18.82
N ALA A 350 12.82 16.23 -18.83
CA ALA A 350 12.74 14.92 -19.49
C ALA A 350 12.99 14.99 -21.01
N ARG A 351 12.42 15.98 -21.70
CA ARG A 351 12.68 16.16 -23.14
C ARG A 351 14.12 16.56 -23.43
N SER A 352 14.70 17.44 -22.63
CA SER A 352 16.10 17.87 -22.80
C SER A 352 17.07 16.70 -22.61
N ALA A 353 16.79 15.79 -21.68
CA ALA A 353 17.57 14.56 -21.50
C ALA A 353 17.42 13.58 -22.68
N GLY A 354 16.23 13.52 -23.29
CA GLY A 354 15.97 12.66 -24.46
C GLY A 354 16.66 13.13 -25.75
N THR A 355 16.81 14.44 -25.96
CA THR A 355 17.47 15.00 -27.15
C THR A 355 19.00 14.90 -27.09
N GLY A 356 19.60 14.92 -25.89
CA GLY A 356 21.05 14.80 -25.69
C GLY A 356 21.65 13.41 -25.95
N THR A 357 20.84 12.40 -26.29
CA THR A 357 21.29 11.00 -26.50
C THR A 357 21.22 10.53 -27.97
N GLY A 358 20.99 11.45 -28.92
CA GLY A 358 21.08 11.12 -30.36
C GLY A 358 22.53 10.90 -30.80
N PRO A 359 22.84 9.91 -31.65
CA PRO A 359 24.20 9.70 -32.15
C PRO A 359 24.65 10.98 -32.86
N GLY A 360 25.78 11.53 -32.43
CA GLY A 360 26.42 12.65 -33.09
C GLY A 360 26.56 12.32 -34.57
N THR A 361 25.82 13.05 -35.41
CA THR A 361 26.15 13.20 -36.81
C THR A 361 27.53 13.83 -36.87
N ASP A 362 28.53 13.02 -37.20
CA ASP A 362 29.78 13.48 -37.82
C ASP A 362 29.39 14.22 -39.11
N ALA A 363 29.11 15.51 -38.98
CA ALA A 363 29.17 16.48 -40.05
C ALA A 363 30.51 17.20 -39.93
N GLY A 364 31.59 16.45 -40.10
CA GLY A 364 32.92 16.97 -40.40
C GLY A 364 33.08 17.07 -41.91
N SER A 365 32.65 18.20 -42.46
CA SER A 365 33.04 18.63 -43.80
C SER A 365 34.55 18.89 -43.84
N GLU A 366 35.29 18.17 -44.66
CA GLU A 366 36.54 18.68 -45.24
C GLU A 366 36.59 18.34 -46.72
N GLY A 367 36.27 19.35 -47.52
CA GLY A 367 36.69 19.46 -48.91
C GLY A 367 37.73 20.57 -49.04
N ALA A 368 38.75 20.29 -49.85
CA ALA A 368 39.73 21.20 -50.46
C ALA A 368 40.88 21.76 -49.58
N ARG A 369 42.06 21.15 -49.71
CA ARG A 369 43.16 21.68 -50.54
C ARG A 369 44.17 20.60 -50.91
#